data_AF-A0A961K2V4-F1
#
_entry.id   AF-A0A961K2V4-F1
#
_cell.length_a   1.000
_cell.length_b   1.000
_cell.length_c   1.000
_cell.angle_alpha   90.00
_cell.angle_beta   90.00
_cell.angle_gamma   90.00
#
_symmetry.space_group_name_H-M   'P 1'
#
loop_
_entity.id
_entity.type
_entity.pdbx_description
1 polymer ?
#
loop_
_entity_poly.entity_id
_entity_poly.type
_entity_poly.pdbx_seq_one_letter_code
_entity_poly.pdbx_strand_id
1 'polypeptide(L)'
;MKFILHIGAAKTGSTALQASLDKARDALEKDGIWYPVVEPKVTRRQNILATPFQRKLQRVYVGKTFGGMSAQDYAREAWAQIAKKANRYDTVIISSEHLGAIPETESFGKFFREMFPDADVTAVYYLRRPSKHAASRMQQRIGTNHLLTEFRPINYFAVV
;
A
#
# COMPACT_ATOMS: atom_id res chain seq x y z
N MET A 1 -10.94 8.75 15.78
CA MET A 1 -10.72 7.48 15.05
C MET A 1 -9.24 7.35 14.74
N LYS A 2 -8.67 6.15 14.83
CA LYS A 2 -7.27 5.89 14.52
C LYS A 2 -7.10 5.34 13.11
N PHE A 3 -6.08 5.81 12.40
CA PHE A 3 -5.61 5.21 11.15
C PHE A 3 -4.22 4.61 11.36
N ILE A 4 -4.06 3.35 10.96
CA ILE A 4 -2.76 2.70 10.87
C ILE A 4 -2.41 2.57 9.39
N LEU A 5 -1.46 3.37 8.93
CA LEU A 5 -0.93 3.31 7.58
C LEU A 5 0.31 2.41 7.58
N HIS A 6 0.14 1.14 7.25
CA HIS A 6 1.27 0.27 6.92
C HIS A 6 1.80 0.61 5.52
N ILE A 7 2.99 1.21 5.52
CA ILE A 7 3.71 1.60 4.32
C ILE A 7 4.74 0.50 4.07
N GLY A 8 4.38 -0.49 3.26
CA GLY A 8 5.27 -1.61 2.98
C GLY A 8 6.37 -1.19 1.99
N ALA A 9 7.64 -1.36 2.33
CA ALA A 9 8.67 -1.34 1.28
C ALA A 9 8.67 -2.69 0.54
N ALA A 10 9.10 -2.71 -0.72
CA ALA A 10 9.26 -3.97 -1.43
C ALA A 10 10.24 -4.88 -0.63
N LYS A 11 9.93 -6.17 -0.51
CA LYS A 11 10.79 -7.19 0.15
C LYS A 11 10.98 -7.03 1.66
N THR A 12 10.04 -6.39 2.36
CA THR A 12 10.03 -6.33 3.83
C THR A 12 8.99 -7.24 4.49
N GLY A 13 8.42 -8.21 3.75
CA GLY A 13 7.42 -9.13 4.29
C GLY A 13 5.98 -8.60 4.25
N SER A 14 5.75 -7.44 3.63
CA SER A 14 4.45 -6.79 3.46
C SER A 14 3.36 -7.73 2.92
N THR A 15 3.72 -8.62 1.98
CA THR A 15 2.79 -9.63 1.44
C THR A 15 2.29 -10.61 2.52
N ALA A 16 3.17 -11.08 3.40
CA ALA A 16 2.78 -11.99 4.48
C ALA A 16 1.88 -11.27 5.49
N LEU A 17 2.24 -10.03 5.84
CA LEU A 17 1.41 -9.19 6.73
C LEU A 17 0.02 -8.93 6.13
N GLN A 18 -0.07 -8.51 4.87
CA GLN A 18 -1.33 -8.29 4.16
C GLN A 18 -2.19 -9.56 4.13
N ALA A 19 -1.58 -10.72 3.83
CA ALA A 19 -2.30 -11.99 3.82
C ALA A 19 -2.81 -12.38 5.23
N SER A 20 -2.06 -12.09 6.28
CA SER A 20 -2.53 -12.29 7.66
C SER A 20 -3.68 -11.34 8.01
N LEU A 21 -3.61 -10.07 7.61
CA LEU A 21 -4.69 -9.09 7.80
C LEU A 21 -5.95 -9.48 7.01
N ASP A 22 -5.79 -9.98 5.78
CA ASP A 22 -6.90 -10.49 4.97
C ASP A 22 -7.63 -11.65 5.66
N LYS A 23 -6.87 -12.60 6.22
CA LYS A 23 -7.42 -13.77 6.93
C LYS A 23 -8.08 -13.39 8.25
N ALA A 24 -7.56 -12.36 8.92
CA ALA A 24 -8.07 -11.89 10.22
C ALA A 24 -9.19 -10.86 10.09
N ARG A 25 -9.61 -10.47 8.88
CA ARG A 25 -10.53 -9.35 8.64
C ARG A 25 -11.81 -9.43 9.49
N ASP A 26 -12.48 -10.58 9.48
CA ASP A 26 -13.75 -10.74 10.19
C ASP A 26 -13.56 -10.70 11.71
N ALA A 27 -12.41 -11.14 12.22
CA ALA A 27 -12.07 -11.04 13.63
C ALA A 27 -11.75 -9.59 14.01
N LEU A 28 -10.93 -8.90 13.20
CA LEU A 28 -10.62 -7.48 13.39
C LEU A 28 -11.90 -6.63 13.39
N GLU A 29 -12.82 -6.90 12.47
CA GLU A 29 -14.06 -6.11 12.34
C GLU A 29 -14.95 -6.23 13.57
N LYS A 30 -15.00 -7.41 14.20
CA LYS A 30 -15.72 -7.63 15.48
C LYS A 30 -15.13 -6.82 16.64
N ASP A 31 -13.84 -6.53 16.58
CA ASP A 31 -13.11 -5.75 17.57
C ASP A 31 -13.04 -4.26 17.23
N GLY A 32 -13.88 -3.77 16.31
CA GLY A 32 -13.91 -2.35 15.91
C GLY A 32 -12.75 -1.93 15.01
N ILE A 33 -12.00 -2.88 14.45
CA ILE A 33 -10.85 -2.64 13.57
C ILE A 33 -11.21 -3.00 12.13
N TRP A 34 -11.16 -2.02 11.24
CA TRP A 34 -11.51 -2.23 9.84
C TRP A 34 -10.29 -2.34 8.94
N TYR A 35 -10.19 -3.47 8.23
CA TYR A 35 -9.23 -3.68 7.14
C TYR A 35 -9.98 -3.77 5.79
N PRO A 36 -10.12 -2.64 5.05
CA PRO A 36 -11.00 -2.56 3.90
C PRO A 36 -10.60 -3.48 2.74
N VAL A 37 -11.60 -4.09 2.12
CA VAL A 37 -11.45 -4.67 0.79
C VAL A 37 -11.57 -3.53 -0.22
N VAL A 38 -10.50 -3.27 -0.97
CA VAL A 38 -10.49 -2.20 -1.97
C VAL A 38 -10.66 -2.78 -3.37
N GLU A 39 -9.74 -3.65 -3.78
CA GLU A 39 -9.71 -4.22 -5.12
C GLU A 39 -9.55 -5.74 -4.99
N PRO A 40 -10.62 -6.53 -5.16
CA PRO A 40 -10.58 -7.97 -4.91
C PRO A 40 -10.16 -8.82 -6.13
N LYS A 41 -9.98 -8.24 -7.33
CA LYS A 41 -9.87 -9.01 -8.59
C LYS A 41 -8.44 -9.09 -9.12
N VAL A 42 -7.66 -8.01 -9.05
CA VAL A 42 -6.34 -7.88 -9.69
C VAL A 42 -5.21 -8.18 -8.74
N THR A 43 -5.14 -7.47 -7.60
CA THR A 43 -4.06 -7.65 -6.63
C THR A 43 -4.53 -8.24 -5.32
N ARG A 44 -5.84 -8.23 -5.05
CA ARG A 44 -6.43 -8.59 -3.74
C ARG A 44 -5.80 -7.79 -2.60
N ARG A 45 -5.26 -6.61 -2.89
CA ARG A 45 -4.49 -5.77 -1.97
C ARG A 45 -4.91 -4.32 -2.15
N GLN A 46 -4.53 -3.50 -1.20
CA GLN A 46 -4.85 -2.07 -1.19
C GLN A 46 -3.80 -1.24 -1.97
N ASN A 47 -2.94 -1.90 -2.75
CA ASN A 47 -1.88 -1.28 -3.55
C ASN A 47 -2.40 -0.26 -4.56
N ILE A 48 -3.65 -0.42 -5.02
CA ILE A 48 -4.30 0.51 -5.94
C ILE A 48 -4.54 1.89 -5.30
N LEU A 49 -4.65 1.99 -3.96
CA LEU A 49 -4.92 3.26 -3.28
C LEU A 49 -3.81 4.30 -3.46
N ALA A 50 -2.60 3.87 -3.82
CA ALA A 50 -1.48 4.77 -4.09
C ALA A 50 -1.52 5.37 -5.51
N THR A 51 -2.28 4.79 -6.45
CA THR A 51 -2.24 5.18 -7.88
C THR A 51 -2.59 6.65 -8.16
N PRO A 52 -3.48 7.34 -7.43
CA PRO A 52 -3.76 8.76 -7.68
C PRO A 52 -2.56 9.66 -7.40
N PHE A 53 -1.58 9.18 -6.63
CA PHE A 53 -0.41 9.91 -6.18
C PHE A 53 0.88 9.43 -6.86
N GLN A 54 0.76 8.56 -7.88
CA GLN A 54 1.89 8.03 -8.63
C GLN A 54 1.97 8.68 -10.02
N ARG A 55 3.19 9.07 -10.43
CA ARG A 55 3.45 9.57 -11.80
C ARG A 55 3.33 8.50 -12.87
N LYS A 56 3.62 7.24 -12.52
CA LYS A 56 3.54 6.09 -13.42
C LYS A 56 2.71 4.98 -12.76
N LEU A 57 1.77 4.43 -13.53
CA LEU A 57 1.01 3.27 -13.10
C LEU A 57 1.91 2.05 -12.98
N GLN A 58 1.62 1.23 -11.97
CA GLN A 58 2.23 -0.08 -11.85
C GLN A 58 1.83 -0.94 -13.06
N ARG A 59 2.76 -1.75 -13.57
CA ARG A 59 2.54 -2.60 -14.75
C ARG A 59 1.28 -3.46 -14.65
N VAL A 60 0.91 -3.89 -13.45
CA VAL A 60 -0.28 -4.72 -13.20
C VAL A 60 -1.60 -3.98 -13.49
N TYR A 61 -1.60 -2.65 -13.53
CA TYR A 61 -2.77 -1.81 -13.78
C TYR A 61 -2.77 -1.17 -15.18
N VAL A 62 -1.66 -1.23 -15.92
CA VAL A 62 -1.57 -0.64 -17.27
C VAL A 62 -2.55 -1.34 -18.21
N GLY A 63 -3.38 -0.56 -18.92
CA GLY A 63 -4.38 -1.06 -19.85
C GLY A 63 -5.58 -1.76 -19.21
N LYS A 64 -5.68 -1.77 -17.87
CA LYS A 64 -6.83 -2.33 -17.15
C LYS A 64 -7.85 -1.26 -16.81
N THR A 65 -9.13 -1.64 -16.89
CA THR A 65 -10.24 -0.83 -16.42
C THR A 65 -10.92 -1.51 -15.23
N PHE A 66 -11.52 -0.70 -14.36
CA PHE A 66 -12.17 -1.15 -13.13
C PHE A 66 -13.61 -0.67 -13.15
N GLY A 67 -14.50 -1.47 -13.74
CA GLY A 67 -15.89 -1.04 -13.97
C GLY A 67 -15.99 0.14 -14.93
N GLY A 68 -15.15 0.17 -15.98
CA GLY A 68 -15.07 1.27 -16.94
C GLY A 68 -14.19 2.44 -16.50
N MET A 69 -13.76 2.48 -15.23
CA MET A 69 -12.88 3.54 -14.71
C MET A 69 -11.40 3.24 -14.95
N SER A 70 -10.60 4.31 -15.02
CA SER A 70 -9.15 4.19 -14.92
C SER A 70 -8.75 3.69 -13.51
N ALA A 71 -7.53 3.16 -13.38
CA ALA A 71 -7.01 2.73 -12.07
C ALA A 71 -6.89 3.88 -11.05
N GLN A 72 -6.73 5.12 -11.52
CA GLN A 72 -6.64 6.30 -10.66
C GLN A 72 -8.03 6.75 -10.20
N ASP A 73 -9.00 6.80 -11.10
CA ASP A 73 -10.38 7.20 -10.76
C ASP A 73 -11.01 6.17 -9.82
N TYR A 74 -10.79 4.88 -10.10
CA TYR A 74 -11.23 3.81 -9.22
C TYR A 74 -10.62 3.92 -7.81
N ALA A 75 -9.33 4.27 -7.71
CA ALA A 75 -8.68 4.48 -6.43
C ALA A 75 -9.22 5.70 -5.67
N ARG A 76 -9.57 6.78 -6.37
CA ARG A 76 -10.24 7.95 -5.75
C ARG A 76 -11.62 7.58 -5.23
N GLU A 77 -12.40 6.83 -6.00
CA GLU A 77 -13.70 6.32 -5.55
C GLU A 77 -13.54 5.38 -4.34
N ALA A 78 -12.55 4.48 -4.37
CA ALA A 78 -12.25 3.61 -3.23
C ALA A 78 -11.92 4.42 -1.96
N TRP A 79 -11.13 5.49 -2.06
CA TRP A 79 -10.89 6.40 -0.94
C TRP A 79 -12.17 7.07 -0.44
N ALA A 80 -13.04 7.54 -1.35
CA ALA A 80 -14.32 8.11 -0.97
C ALA A 80 -15.23 7.10 -0.23
N GLN A 81 -15.22 5.83 -0.65
CA GLN A 81 -15.94 4.76 0.04
C GLN A 81 -15.34 4.44 1.41
N ILE A 82 -14.01 4.50 1.54
CA ILE A 82 -13.33 4.41 2.84
C ILE A 82 -13.79 5.55 3.75
N ALA A 83 -13.79 6.79 3.28
CA ALA A 83 -14.23 7.95 4.06
C ALA A 83 -15.66 7.80 4.61
N LYS A 84 -16.59 7.30 3.78
CA LYS A 84 -17.99 7.08 4.19
C LYS A 84 -18.16 6.05 5.31
N LYS A 85 -17.28 5.04 5.38
CA LYS A 85 -17.41 3.92 6.31
C LYS A 85 -16.47 4.00 7.50
N ALA A 86 -15.36 4.72 7.37
CA ALA A 86 -14.29 4.79 8.37
C ALA A 86 -14.82 5.14 9.77
N ASN A 87 -15.69 6.15 9.88
CA ASN A 87 -16.26 6.62 11.15
C ASN A 87 -17.09 5.57 11.93
N ARG A 88 -17.37 4.40 11.35
CA ARG A 88 -18.07 3.30 12.03
C ARG A 88 -17.12 2.40 12.84
N TYR A 89 -15.82 2.68 12.82
CA TYR A 89 -14.78 1.86 13.41
C TYR A 89 -13.84 2.71 14.27
N ASP A 90 -13.29 2.10 15.30
CA ASP A 90 -12.31 2.74 16.18
C ASP A 90 -10.97 2.91 15.47
N THR A 91 -10.58 1.89 14.69
CA THR A 91 -9.33 1.84 13.95
C THR A 91 -9.54 1.41 12.49
N VAL A 92 -8.88 2.08 11.56
CA VAL A 92 -8.79 1.67 10.15
C VAL A 92 -7.35 1.34 9.79
N ILE A 93 -7.12 0.17 9.20
CA ILE A 93 -5.79 -0.27 8.74
C ILE A 93 -5.72 -0.16 7.22
N ILE A 94 -4.80 0.65 6.71
CA ILE A 94 -4.44 0.68 5.29
C ILE A 94 -3.03 0.14 5.14
N SER A 95 -2.84 -0.85 4.27
CA SER A 95 -1.60 -1.56 4.03
C SER A 95 -1.29 -1.62 2.55
N SER A 96 -0.33 -0.83 2.11
CA SER A 96 0.05 -0.74 0.69
C SER A 96 1.55 -0.63 0.53
N GLU A 97 2.10 -1.45 -0.37
CA GLU A 97 3.53 -1.46 -0.68
C GLU A 97 3.96 -0.24 -1.51
N HIS A 98 3.00 0.57 -1.95
CA HIS A 98 3.22 1.65 -2.90
C HIS A 98 3.04 3.04 -2.30
N LEU A 99 2.52 3.13 -1.08
CA LEU A 99 2.48 4.40 -0.34
C LEU A 99 3.89 4.94 -0.09
N GLY A 100 4.87 4.05 0.15
CA GLY A 100 6.28 4.44 0.37
C GLY A 100 7.02 4.84 -0.90
N ALA A 101 6.37 4.71 -2.07
CA ALA A 101 6.91 5.07 -3.37
C ALA A 101 6.18 6.27 -4.00
N ILE A 102 5.36 6.99 -3.22
CA ILE A 102 4.73 8.24 -3.65
C ILE A 102 5.83 9.32 -3.74
N PRO A 103 6.06 9.91 -4.92
CA PRO A 103 7.11 10.92 -5.09
C PRO A 103 6.79 12.25 -4.39
N GLU A 104 5.51 12.60 -4.30
CA GLU A 104 5.04 13.87 -3.73
C GLU A 104 4.21 13.57 -2.47
N THR A 105 4.88 13.23 -1.38
CA THR A 105 4.24 12.84 -0.11
C THR A 105 3.38 13.95 0.48
N GLU A 106 3.69 15.22 0.22
CA GLU A 106 2.88 16.36 0.63
C GLU A 106 1.48 16.33 0.01
N SER A 107 1.37 15.96 -1.27
CA SER A 107 0.08 15.85 -1.96
C SER A 107 -0.82 14.80 -1.31
N PHE A 108 -0.24 13.65 -0.95
CA PHE A 108 -0.94 12.58 -0.24
C PHE A 108 -1.32 13.01 1.18
N GLY A 109 -0.41 13.67 1.91
CA GLY A 109 -0.68 14.17 3.25
C GLY A 109 -1.79 15.23 3.28
N LYS A 110 -1.81 16.14 2.31
CA LYS A 110 -2.88 17.14 2.15
C LYS A 110 -4.21 16.46 1.86
N PHE A 111 -4.25 15.58 0.86
CA PHE A 111 -5.44 14.79 0.54
C PHE A 111 -5.97 14.02 1.74
N PHE A 112 -5.09 13.36 2.48
CA PHE A 112 -5.48 12.54 3.62
C PHE A 112 -6.08 13.40 4.75
N ARG A 113 -5.46 14.54 5.08
CA ARG A 113 -5.99 15.46 6.09
C ARG A 113 -7.33 16.08 5.69
N GLU A 114 -7.50 16.43 4.42
CA GLU A 114 -8.79 16.95 3.92
C GLU A 114 -9.90 15.90 4.02
N MET A 115 -9.58 14.64 3.74
CA MET A 115 -10.55 13.55 3.77
C MET A 115 -10.83 13.03 5.20
N PHE A 116 -9.85 13.12 6.09
CA PHE A 116 -9.91 12.61 7.46
C PHE A 116 -9.35 13.64 8.46
N PRO A 117 -10.05 14.78 8.67
CA PRO A 117 -9.53 15.89 9.47
C PRO A 117 -9.26 15.54 10.94
N ASP A 118 -10.06 14.64 11.52
CA ASP A 118 -9.99 14.25 12.94
C ASP A 118 -9.30 12.88 13.16
N ALA A 119 -8.58 12.38 12.15
CA ALA A 119 -7.89 11.10 12.25
C ALA A 119 -6.58 11.22 13.05
N ASP A 120 -6.43 10.34 14.05
CA ASP A 120 -5.13 10.06 14.65
C ASP A 120 -4.37 9.07 13.76
N VAL A 121 -3.29 9.51 13.11
CA VAL A 121 -2.59 8.73 12.09
C VAL A 121 -1.28 8.19 12.62
N THR A 122 -1.16 6.85 12.66
CA THR A 122 0.10 6.15 12.91
C THR A 122 0.61 5.54 11.59
N ALA A 123 1.78 5.99 11.12
CA ALA A 123 2.46 5.35 10.01
C ALA A 123 3.41 4.24 10.50
N VAL A 124 3.30 3.05 9.94
CA VAL A 124 4.18 1.91 10.23
C VAL A 124 5.01 1.59 8.99
N TYR A 125 6.31 1.81 9.08
CA TYR A 125 7.26 1.52 7.99
C TYR A 125 8.31 0.50 8.47
N TYR A 126 8.43 -0.61 7.76
CA TYR A 126 9.43 -1.63 8.07
C TYR A 126 10.69 -1.42 7.25
N LEU A 127 11.83 -1.31 7.94
CA LEU A 127 13.15 -1.27 7.33
C LEU A 127 13.77 -2.66 7.32
N ARG A 128 14.44 -3.02 6.21
CA ARG A 128 15.23 -4.25 6.10
C ARG A 128 16.69 -3.88 5.88
N ARG A 129 17.60 -4.59 6.55
CA ARG A 129 19.05 -4.41 6.36
C ARG A 129 19.39 -4.41 4.86
N PRO A 130 20.09 -3.38 4.34
CA PRO A 130 20.33 -3.23 2.90
C PRO A 130 20.90 -4.47 2.21
N SER A 131 21.85 -5.15 2.85
CA SER A 131 22.43 -6.40 2.32
C SER A 131 21.40 -7.51 2.14
N LYS A 132 20.50 -7.71 3.11
CA LYS A 132 19.42 -8.70 3.03
C LYS A 132 18.35 -8.29 2.01
N HIS A 133 18.12 -7.00 1.82
CA HIS A 133 17.20 -6.49 0.80
C HIS A 133 17.77 -6.72 -0.60
N ALA A 134 19.05 -6.40 -0.81
CA ALA A 134 19.75 -6.61 -2.08
C ALA A 134 19.71 -8.07 -2.52
N ALA A 135 20.05 -8.99 -1.61
CA ALA A 135 19.97 -10.43 -1.86
C ALA A 135 18.55 -10.88 -2.25
N SER A 136 17.52 -10.43 -1.51
CA SER A 136 16.12 -10.77 -1.80
C SER A 136 15.65 -10.22 -3.16
N ARG A 137 16.10 -9.02 -3.53
CA ARG A 137 15.80 -8.42 -4.83
C ARG A 137 16.50 -9.16 -5.98
N MET A 138 17.75 -9.57 -5.80
CA MET A 138 18.48 -10.39 -6.78
C MET A 138 17.80 -11.74 -6.99
N GLN A 139 17.40 -12.43 -5.92
CA GLN A 139 16.66 -13.69 -6.01
C GLN A 139 15.37 -13.53 -6.83
N GLN A 140 14.58 -12.47 -6.59
CA GLN A 140 13.39 -12.21 -7.40
C GLN A 140 13.74 -11.97 -8.88
N ARG A 141 14.79 -11.21 -9.17
CA ARG A 141 15.20 -10.91 -10.54
C ARG A 141 15.63 -12.16 -11.29
N ILE A 142 16.45 -13.02 -10.66
CA ILE A 142 16.87 -14.30 -11.22
C ILE A 142 15.63 -15.16 -11.51
N GLY A 143 14.71 -15.25 -10.55
CA GLY A 143 13.47 -16.02 -10.76
C GLY A 143 12.55 -15.46 -11.85
N THR A 144 12.58 -14.14 -12.10
CA THR A 144 11.68 -13.48 -13.08
C THR A 144 12.26 -13.39 -14.47
N ASN A 145 13.56 -13.15 -14.59
CA ASN A 145 14.24 -12.83 -15.85
C ASN A 145 15.30 -13.86 -16.23
N HIS A 146 15.60 -14.85 -15.37
CA HIS A 146 16.67 -15.85 -15.55
C HIS A 146 18.08 -15.25 -15.78
N LEU A 147 18.26 -13.96 -15.50
CA LEU A 147 19.49 -13.22 -15.75
C LEU A 147 20.02 -12.59 -14.45
N LEU A 148 21.32 -12.76 -14.22
CA LEU A 148 22.10 -11.97 -13.25
C LEU A 148 22.56 -10.67 -13.94
N THR A 149 21.68 -9.69 -14.06
CA THR A 149 22.09 -8.34 -14.48
C THR A 149 22.65 -7.55 -13.29
N GLU A 150 23.54 -6.60 -13.59
CA GLU A 150 24.35 -5.79 -12.67
C GLU A 150 23.75 -5.54 -11.28
N PHE A 151 24.61 -5.75 -10.26
CA PHE A 151 24.32 -5.36 -8.88
C PHE A 151 24.10 -3.85 -8.83
N ARG A 152 22.86 -3.43 -8.56
CA ARG A 152 22.56 -2.03 -8.25
C ARG A 152 22.42 -1.88 -6.74
N PRO A 153 23.28 -1.10 -6.07
CA PRO A 153 23.09 -0.79 -4.66
C PRO A 153 21.71 -0.15 -4.45
N ILE A 154 21.14 -0.39 -3.27
CA ILE A 154 19.84 0.13 -2.91
C ILE A 154 20.02 1.55 -2.38
N ASN A 155 19.39 2.52 -3.04
CA ASN A 155 19.41 3.93 -2.63
C ASN A 155 18.31 4.29 -1.60
N TYR A 156 17.80 3.31 -0.84
CA TYR A 156 16.88 3.60 0.27
C TYR A 156 17.70 3.80 1.54
N PHE A 157 18.13 5.04 1.76
CA PHE A 157 18.56 5.47 3.09
C PHE A 157 17.33 6.09 3.77
N ALA A 158 16.83 5.43 4.81
CA ALA A 158 16.12 6.16 5.84
C ALA A 158 17.22 6.78 6.71
N VAL A 159 17.42 8.09 6.59
CA VAL A 159 18.08 8.83 7.66
C VAL A 159 17.06 8.85 8.79
N VAL A 160 17.36 8.15 9.88
CA VAL A 160 16.56 8.16 11.10
C VAL A 160 16.90 9.41 11.88
#